data_AF-A0A4S5ANH5-F1
#
_entry.id   AF-A0A4S5ANH5-F1
#
_cell.length_a   1.000
_cell.length_b   1.000
_cell.length_c   1.000
_cell.angle_alpha   90.00
_cell.angle_beta   90.00
_cell.angle_gamma   90.00
#
_symmetry.space_group_name_H-M   'P 1'
#
loop_
_entity.id
_entity.type
_entity.pdbx_description
1 polymer ?
#
loop_
_entity_poly.entity_id
_entity_poly.type
_entity_poly.pdbx_seq_one_letter_code
_entity_poly.pdbx_strand_id
1 'polypeptide(L)'
;MYEIELDVFSGRPNPRWVLAPKEAAEFTQRVRDGSTPTVPVDASEGILGYRGFIVRASGTEAESLGGTGHAIAFRVRSGVPGASTDPSAEQFLLQGVAGPGGLTDAEASAVSEQVQWDMAQTGSLDQADLAAAGVCSLYYTSWDDFSFWNGTRKPDNNCYNYAANYASNTFAQPGKQGGQVFTALTVSAIKAAMQRDGWVLSCDTGNLRVALVIWPGVDYHFYRKNLNDAGGSRWCHKPGRTNARNRDNSGNYITNPENCDRGPYTTWGGGHVFSNGVRSRTVR
;
A
#
# COMPACT_ATOMS: atom_id res chain seq x y z
N MET A 1 5.66 -14.08 -22.15
CA MET A 1 4.86 -12.86 -21.92
C MET A 1 5.44 -12.06 -20.77
N TYR A 2 5.11 -10.76 -20.69
CA TYR A 2 5.37 -9.93 -19.51
C TYR A 2 4.05 -9.49 -18.86
N GLU A 3 3.86 -9.83 -17.59
CA GLU A 3 2.87 -9.19 -16.71
C GLU A 3 3.52 -7.97 -16.05
N ILE A 4 2.86 -6.83 -16.17
CA ILE A 4 3.26 -5.56 -15.56
C ILE A 4 2.28 -5.24 -14.45
N GLU A 5 2.79 -4.86 -13.28
CA GLU A 5 2.02 -4.37 -12.14
C GLU A 5 2.50 -2.97 -11.78
N LEU A 6 1.62 -1.96 -11.86
CA LEU A 6 1.93 -0.62 -11.33
C LEU A 6 1.85 -0.67 -9.81
N ASP A 7 3.00 -0.57 -9.13
CA ASP A 7 3.06 -0.65 -7.68
C ASP A 7 2.86 0.73 -7.05
N VAL A 8 1.61 1.07 -6.74
CA VAL A 8 1.22 2.43 -6.31
C VAL A 8 0.27 2.43 -5.11
N PHE A 9 -0.66 1.48 -5.04
CA PHE A 9 -1.73 1.50 -4.06
C PHE A 9 -1.38 0.68 -2.82
N SER A 10 -1.81 1.18 -1.68
CA SER A 10 -1.71 0.56 -0.37
C SER A 10 -3.04 0.00 0.10
N GLY A 11 -4.16 0.66 -0.26
CA GLY A 11 -5.53 0.29 0.07
C GLY A 11 -6.19 -0.55 -1.02
N ARG A 12 -5.99 -0.18 -2.28
CA ARG A 12 -6.56 -0.86 -3.47
C ARG A 12 -5.57 -1.84 -4.12
N PRO A 13 -6.04 -2.88 -4.83
CA PRO A 13 -5.15 -3.74 -5.61
C PRO A 13 -4.43 -2.92 -6.70
N ASN A 14 -3.15 -3.15 -6.88
CA ASN A 14 -2.37 -2.54 -7.95
C ASN A 14 -2.92 -2.94 -9.34
N PRO A 15 -3.00 -1.99 -10.29
CA PRO A 15 -3.34 -2.26 -11.68
C PRO A 15 -2.33 -3.22 -12.32
N ARG A 16 -2.83 -4.10 -13.18
CA ARG A 16 -2.00 -5.09 -13.89
C ARG A 16 -2.42 -5.22 -15.34
N TRP A 17 -1.45 -5.38 -16.22
CA TRP A 17 -1.68 -5.62 -17.65
C TRP A 17 -0.58 -6.53 -18.21
N VAL A 18 -0.79 -7.01 -19.43
CA VAL A 18 0.17 -7.83 -20.16
C VAL A 18 0.61 -7.03 -21.38
N LEU A 19 1.91 -6.99 -21.64
CA LEU A 19 2.45 -6.34 -22.84
C LEU A 19 2.03 -7.10 -24.11
N ALA A 20 1.69 -6.37 -25.17
CA ALA A 20 1.44 -6.98 -26.47
C ALA A 20 2.73 -7.61 -27.03
N PRO A 21 2.65 -8.61 -27.94
CA PRO A 21 3.84 -9.31 -28.42
C PRO A 21 4.94 -8.41 -29.01
N LYS A 22 4.57 -7.33 -29.71
CA LYS A 22 5.53 -6.35 -30.25
C LYS A 22 6.23 -5.58 -29.13
N GLU A 23 5.47 -5.11 -28.14
CA GLU A 23 6.00 -4.38 -26.97
C GLU A 23 6.88 -5.30 -26.12
N ALA A 24 6.51 -6.56 -25.94
CA ALA A 24 7.30 -7.55 -25.23
C ALA A 24 8.66 -7.82 -25.90
N ALA A 25 8.70 -7.87 -27.24
CA ALA A 25 9.95 -8.02 -27.98
C ALA A 25 10.85 -6.79 -27.82
N GLU A 26 10.30 -5.57 -27.94
CA GLU A 26 11.05 -4.33 -27.71
C GLU A 26 11.55 -4.23 -26.28
N PHE A 27 10.69 -4.52 -25.30
CA PHE A 27 11.03 -4.49 -23.88
C PHE A 27 12.16 -5.47 -23.55
N THR A 28 12.16 -6.67 -24.14
CA THR A 28 13.24 -7.64 -23.97
C THR A 28 14.59 -7.09 -24.44
N GLN A 29 14.61 -6.34 -25.54
CA GLN A 29 15.85 -5.72 -26.02
C GLN A 29 16.32 -4.61 -25.07
N ARG A 30 15.41 -3.73 -24.63
CA ARG A 30 15.70 -2.65 -23.68
C ARG A 30 16.27 -3.15 -22.34
N VAL A 31 15.80 -4.31 -21.87
CA VAL A 31 16.35 -4.94 -20.67
C VAL A 31 17.77 -5.47 -20.94
N ARG A 32 17.98 -6.15 -22.07
CA ARG A 32 19.27 -6.77 -22.42
C ARG A 32 20.39 -5.76 -22.73
N ASP A 33 20.04 -4.64 -23.36
CA ASP A 33 20.99 -3.59 -23.73
C ASP A 33 21.24 -2.58 -22.58
N GLY A 34 20.54 -2.72 -21.45
CA GLY A 34 20.69 -1.87 -20.28
C GLY A 34 19.90 -0.56 -20.33
N SER A 35 19.09 -0.34 -21.37
CA SER A 35 18.20 0.82 -21.49
C SER A 35 16.99 0.77 -20.55
N THR A 36 16.84 -0.29 -19.77
CA THR A 36 15.85 -0.39 -18.68
C THR A 36 16.54 -0.83 -17.41
N PRO A 37 16.84 0.11 -16.49
CA PRO A 37 17.42 -0.22 -15.20
C PRO A 37 16.46 -1.12 -14.41
N THR A 38 16.98 -2.26 -13.94
CA THR A 38 16.22 -3.22 -13.14
C THR A 38 16.80 -3.35 -11.74
N VAL A 39 15.93 -3.46 -10.74
CA VAL A 39 16.29 -3.76 -9.35
C VAL A 39 15.49 -4.96 -8.83
N PRO A 40 15.89 -5.58 -7.71
CA PRO A 40 15.06 -6.58 -7.04
C PRO A 40 13.64 -6.07 -6.75
N VAL A 41 12.65 -6.97 -6.80
CA VAL A 41 11.22 -6.63 -6.62
C VAL A 41 10.94 -5.95 -5.27
N ASP A 42 11.72 -6.29 -4.24
CA ASP A 42 11.62 -5.78 -2.87
C ASP A 42 12.42 -4.49 -2.63
N ALA A 43 13.12 -3.95 -3.63
CA ALA A 43 13.96 -2.75 -3.49
C ALA A 43 13.21 -1.46 -3.11
N SER A 44 11.87 -1.46 -3.07
CA SER A 44 11.05 -0.33 -2.62
C SER A 44 10.01 -0.75 -1.59
N GLU A 45 10.31 -1.79 -0.81
CA GLU A 45 9.49 -2.16 0.34
C GLU A 45 9.38 -0.99 1.33
N GLY A 46 8.15 -0.67 1.72
CA GLY A 46 7.91 0.35 2.74
C GLY A 46 7.87 1.79 2.23
N ILE A 47 7.44 2.04 0.99
CA ILE A 47 7.10 3.40 0.56
C ILE A 47 5.61 3.43 0.19
N LEU A 48 4.86 4.36 0.79
CA LEU A 48 3.50 4.67 0.37
C LEU A 48 3.52 5.51 -0.92
N GLY A 49 2.55 5.26 -1.81
CA GLY A 49 2.44 5.96 -3.09
C GLY A 49 3.13 5.19 -4.22
N TYR A 50 3.51 5.87 -5.30
CA TYR A 50 4.21 5.27 -6.43
C TYR A 50 5.56 4.66 -6.04
N ARG A 51 5.75 3.39 -6.40
CA ARG A 51 6.96 2.60 -6.16
C ARG A 51 7.54 2.01 -7.45
N GLY A 52 7.06 2.41 -8.63
CA GLY A 52 7.49 1.87 -9.93
C GLY A 52 6.64 0.69 -10.42
N PHE A 53 7.22 -0.10 -11.32
CA PHE A 53 6.56 -1.24 -11.96
C PHE A 53 7.21 -2.54 -11.52
N ILE A 54 6.40 -3.51 -11.14
CA ILE A 54 6.86 -4.89 -10.98
C ILE A 54 6.61 -5.61 -12.29
N VAL A 55 7.68 -6.17 -12.85
CA VAL A 55 7.65 -6.90 -14.12
C VAL A 55 7.87 -8.38 -13.84
N ARG A 56 7.03 -9.23 -14.41
CA ARG A 56 7.13 -10.69 -14.33
C ARG A 56 7.12 -11.29 -15.73
N ALA A 57 8.22 -11.91 -16.12
CA ALA A 57 8.37 -12.65 -17.37
C ALA A 57 7.94 -14.11 -17.18
N SER A 58 7.34 -14.69 -18.22
CA SER A 58 7.06 -16.13 -18.29
C SER A 58 7.13 -16.64 -19.73
N GLY A 59 7.24 -17.95 -19.91
CA GLY A 59 7.38 -18.59 -21.23
C GLY A 59 8.65 -18.16 -21.95
N THR A 60 8.53 -17.92 -23.26
CA THR A 60 9.65 -17.58 -24.16
C THR A 60 10.49 -16.38 -23.70
N GLU A 61 9.86 -15.38 -23.09
CA GLU A 61 10.53 -14.17 -22.62
C GLU A 61 11.30 -14.43 -21.33
N ALA A 62 10.81 -15.31 -20.46
CA ALA A 62 11.57 -15.76 -19.29
C ALA A 62 12.78 -16.60 -19.69
N GLU A 63 12.63 -17.51 -20.66
CA GLU A 63 13.76 -18.28 -21.22
C GLU A 63 14.80 -17.35 -21.86
N SER A 64 14.33 -16.37 -22.61
CA SER A 64 15.15 -15.36 -23.27
C SER A 64 15.97 -14.53 -22.27
N LEU A 65 15.35 -14.04 -21.20
CA LEU A 65 16.06 -13.29 -20.14
C LEU A 65 17.00 -14.19 -19.32
N GLY A 66 16.55 -15.39 -18.96
CA GLY A 66 17.35 -16.34 -18.20
C GLY A 66 18.60 -16.78 -18.95
N GLY A 67 18.50 -16.97 -20.27
CA GLY A 67 19.63 -17.29 -21.14
C GLY A 67 20.71 -16.20 -21.20
N THR A 68 20.38 -14.96 -20.82
CA THR A 68 21.31 -13.83 -20.71
C THR A 68 21.61 -13.45 -19.26
N GLY A 69 21.29 -14.30 -18.29
CA GLY A 69 21.59 -14.08 -16.87
C GLY A 69 20.72 -13.02 -16.16
N HIS A 70 19.63 -12.57 -16.79
CA HIS A 70 18.73 -11.58 -16.20
C HIS A 70 17.65 -12.25 -15.35
N ALA A 71 17.17 -11.55 -14.32
CA ALA A 71 16.06 -12.02 -13.50
C ALA A 71 14.75 -12.05 -14.30
N ILE A 72 13.88 -13.02 -14.02
CA ILE A 72 12.55 -13.14 -14.65
C ILE A 72 11.47 -12.37 -13.88
N ALA A 73 11.78 -11.87 -12.68
CA ALA A 73 10.92 -10.98 -11.91
C ALA A 73 11.78 -9.89 -11.30
N PHE A 74 11.44 -8.63 -11.60
CA PHE A 74 12.21 -7.46 -11.18
C PHE A 74 11.32 -6.24 -11.09
N ARG A 75 11.86 -5.16 -10.53
CA ARG A 75 11.20 -3.87 -10.47
C ARG A 75 11.92 -2.88 -11.39
N VAL A 76 11.12 -2.10 -12.13
CA VAL A 76 11.56 -0.93 -12.91
C VAL A 76 11.10 0.30 -12.14
N ARG A 77 12.05 1.08 -11.62
CA ARG A 77 11.76 2.28 -10.83
C ARG A 77 12.89 3.30 -10.93
N SER A 78 12.53 4.55 -11.21
CA SER A 78 13.34 5.75 -11.04
C SER A 78 13.50 6.06 -9.54
N GLY A 79 14.72 6.34 -9.10
CA GLY A 79 14.98 6.80 -7.72
C GLY A 79 15.11 5.70 -6.67
N VAL A 80 15.57 4.50 -7.03
CA VAL A 80 16.25 3.62 -6.06
C VAL A 80 17.64 4.21 -5.81
N PRO A 81 18.06 4.45 -4.55
CA PRO A 81 19.40 4.96 -4.26
C PRO A 81 20.47 4.09 -4.92
N GLY A 82 21.25 4.67 -5.84
CA GLY A 82 22.34 4.00 -6.55
C GLY A 82 22.00 3.39 -7.92
N ALA A 83 20.76 3.47 -8.41
CA ALA A 83 20.42 3.10 -9.79
C ALA A 83 20.34 4.34 -10.70
N SER A 84 20.68 4.21 -12.00
CA SER A 84 20.46 5.30 -12.96
C SER A 84 18.96 5.53 -13.15
N THR A 85 18.56 6.79 -13.26
CA THR A 85 17.17 7.19 -13.51
C THR A 85 16.90 7.13 -15.02
N ASP A 86 15.89 6.39 -15.44
CA ASP A 86 15.41 6.40 -16.83
C ASP A 86 13.87 6.57 -16.89
N PRO A 87 13.40 7.83 -16.99
CA PRO A 87 11.98 8.13 -17.19
C PRO A 87 11.38 7.52 -18.46
N SER A 88 12.20 7.22 -19.49
CA SER A 88 11.72 6.63 -20.74
C SER A 88 11.30 5.17 -20.57
N ALA A 89 11.95 4.43 -19.66
CA ALA A 89 11.58 3.05 -19.34
C ALA A 89 10.24 2.99 -18.60
N GLU A 90 10.00 3.89 -17.66
CA GLU A 90 8.71 4.01 -16.96
C GLU A 90 7.60 4.46 -17.91
N GLN A 91 7.88 5.45 -18.76
CA GLN A 91 6.93 5.92 -19.76
C GLN A 91 6.58 4.84 -20.78
N PHE A 92 7.55 4.01 -21.20
CA PHE A 92 7.29 2.86 -22.08
C PHE A 92 6.30 1.88 -21.44
N LEU A 93 6.49 1.56 -20.15
CA LEU A 93 5.58 0.66 -19.43
C LEU A 93 4.18 1.27 -19.26
N LEU A 94 4.08 2.59 -19.02
CA LEU A 94 2.81 3.32 -18.98
C LEU A 94 2.11 3.41 -20.35
N GLN A 95 2.87 3.45 -21.46
CA GLN A 95 2.30 3.49 -22.80
C GLN A 95 1.78 2.13 -23.27
N GLY A 96 2.37 1.02 -22.77
CA GLY A 96 1.88 -0.35 -23.01
C GLY A 96 0.55 -0.70 -22.35
N VAL A 97 -0.14 0.29 -21.76
CA VAL A 97 -1.42 0.18 -21.05
C VAL A 97 -2.63 0.05 -22.02
N ALA A 98 -2.41 0.06 -23.35
CA ALA A 98 -3.45 0.04 -24.39
C ALA A 98 -4.26 -1.28 -24.52
N GLY A 99 -4.46 -2.02 -23.42
CA GLY A 99 -5.30 -3.21 -23.31
C GLY A 99 -6.40 -3.10 -22.25
N PRO A 100 -7.30 -4.09 -22.13
CA PRO A 100 -8.36 -4.09 -21.12
C PRO A 100 -7.77 -4.16 -19.70
N GLY A 101 -8.02 -3.14 -18.88
CA GLY A 101 -7.49 -3.04 -17.50
C GLY A 101 -6.52 -1.88 -17.25
N GLY A 102 -6.43 -0.92 -18.19
CA GLY A 102 -5.56 0.24 -18.05
C GLY A 102 -5.90 1.21 -16.93
N LEU A 103 -4.94 2.08 -16.62
CA LEU A 103 -5.08 3.14 -15.61
C LEU A 103 -6.20 4.10 -16.01
N THR A 104 -7.02 4.50 -15.04
CA THR A 104 -7.95 5.60 -15.24
C THR A 104 -7.17 6.93 -15.40
N ASP A 105 -7.76 7.92 -16.05
CA ASP A 105 -7.12 9.25 -16.24
C ASP A 105 -6.66 9.85 -14.90
N ALA A 106 -7.43 9.65 -13.83
CA ALA A 106 -7.06 10.08 -12.48
C ALA A 106 -5.80 9.38 -11.94
N GLU A 107 -5.60 8.10 -12.27
CA GLU A 107 -4.43 7.32 -11.84
C GLU A 107 -3.19 7.69 -12.66
N ALA A 108 -3.34 7.95 -13.96
CA ALA A 108 -2.27 8.45 -14.83
C ALA A 108 -1.84 9.88 -14.48
N SER A 109 -2.80 10.77 -14.20
CA SER A 109 -2.53 12.15 -13.74
C SER A 109 -1.86 12.16 -12.37
N ALA A 110 -2.29 11.32 -11.43
CA ALA A 110 -1.67 11.23 -10.11
C ALA A 110 -0.19 10.78 -10.15
N VAL A 111 0.15 9.84 -11.03
CA VAL A 111 1.55 9.43 -11.27
C VAL A 111 2.36 10.58 -11.89
N SER A 112 1.75 11.37 -12.78
CA SER A 112 2.40 12.51 -13.45
C SER A 112 2.58 13.73 -12.52
N GLU A 113 1.63 14.00 -11.64
CA GLU A 113 1.66 15.11 -10.67
C GLU A 113 2.63 14.86 -9.50
N GLN A 114 2.93 13.58 -9.20
CA GLN A 114 3.85 13.20 -8.13
C GLN A 114 5.30 13.68 -8.33
N VAL A 115 5.67 14.07 -9.56
CA VAL A 115 7.00 14.63 -9.87
C VAL A 115 7.16 16.08 -9.39
N GLN A 116 6.07 16.77 -9.00
CA GLN A 116 6.10 18.22 -8.74
C GLN A 116 5.71 18.65 -7.31
N TRP A 117 5.31 17.74 -6.41
CA TRP A 117 4.60 18.06 -5.15
C TRP A 117 5.48 18.15 -3.88
N ASP A 118 6.75 18.55 -3.94
CA ASP A 118 7.66 18.40 -2.79
C ASP A 118 7.52 19.44 -1.64
N MET A 119 6.45 20.23 -1.55
CA MET A 119 6.37 21.36 -0.59
C MET A 119 4.92 21.78 -0.26
N ALA A 120 4.29 21.26 0.81
CA ALA A 120 3.37 22.04 1.68
C ALA A 120 2.66 21.24 2.81
N GLN A 121 3.11 21.52 4.04
CA GLN A 121 2.34 21.92 5.22
C GLN A 121 1.53 20.95 6.12
N THR A 122 1.49 21.47 7.36
CA THR A 122 1.06 21.04 8.69
C THR A 122 -0.39 21.39 9.04
N GLY A 123 -1.01 20.63 9.95
CA GLY A 123 -2.25 21.00 10.67
C GLY A 123 -2.60 19.94 11.73
N SER A 124 -3.19 20.36 12.87
CA SER A 124 -3.24 19.62 14.15
C SER A 124 -4.60 19.01 14.51
N LEU A 125 -4.55 17.82 15.14
CA LEU A 125 -5.37 17.25 16.23
C LEU A 125 -6.86 17.59 16.30
N ASP A 126 -7.68 16.53 16.25
CA ASP A 126 -8.95 16.49 16.96
C ASP A 126 -8.76 15.81 18.33
N GLN A 127 -8.79 16.62 19.40
CA GLN A 127 -8.49 16.19 20.77
C GLN A 127 -9.62 15.35 21.39
N ALA A 128 -10.80 15.34 20.76
CA ALA A 128 -11.93 14.49 21.15
C ALA A 128 -11.66 12.99 20.88
N ASP A 129 -11.01 12.67 19.76
CA ASP A 129 -10.63 11.30 19.38
C ASP A 129 -9.53 10.72 20.30
N LEU A 130 -8.67 11.59 20.85
CA LEU A 130 -7.63 11.21 21.80
C LEU A 130 -8.19 10.97 23.21
N ALA A 131 -9.21 11.72 23.64
CA ALA A 131 -9.84 11.58 24.95
C ALA A 131 -10.70 10.31 25.04
N ALA A 132 -11.36 9.90 23.96
CA ALA A 132 -12.10 8.63 23.90
C ALA A 132 -11.16 7.41 24.10
N ALA A 133 -9.93 7.45 23.57
CA ALA A 133 -8.97 6.36 23.69
C ALA A 133 -8.45 6.11 25.13
N GLY A 134 -8.66 7.06 26.07
CA GLY A 134 -8.32 6.88 27.49
C GLY A 134 -9.38 6.11 28.29
N VAL A 135 -10.58 5.92 27.73
CA VAL A 135 -11.74 5.29 28.41
C VAL A 135 -11.94 3.83 27.95
N CYS A 136 -11.20 3.38 26.95
CA CYS A 136 -11.47 2.14 26.22
C CYS A 136 -10.38 1.09 26.44
N SER A 137 -10.76 -0.15 26.72
CA SER A 137 -9.83 -1.27 26.68
C SER A 137 -9.45 -1.59 25.23
N LEU A 138 -8.22 -1.26 24.87
CA LEU A 138 -7.67 -1.52 23.54
C LEU A 138 -7.06 -2.92 23.47
N TYR A 139 -7.40 -3.66 22.42
CA TYR A 139 -6.67 -4.83 21.98
C TYR A 139 -5.43 -4.37 21.21
N TYR A 140 -4.28 -4.84 21.65
CA TYR A 140 -3.01 -4.55 21.01
C TYR A 140 -2.38 -5.83 20.49
N THR A 141 -1.74 -5.72 19.33
CA THR A 141 -0.80 -6.74 18.82
C THR A 141 0.63 -6.26 19.02
N SER A 142 1.59 -7.14 18.74
CA SER A 142 3.01 -6.75 18.67
C SER A 142 3.32 -5.59 17.69
N TRP A 143 4.24 -4.70 18.06
CA TRP A 143 4.87 -3.72 17.14
C TRP A 143 6.24 -4.14 16.62
N ASP A 144 6.86 -5.18 17.18
CA ASP A 144 8.21 -5.67 16.87
C ASP A 144 8.25 -7.06 16.23
N ASP A 145 7.19 -7.86 16.36
CA ASP A 145 6.97 -9.12 15.64
C ASP A 145 5.90 -8.95 14.56
N PHE A 146 6.33 -9.00 13.30
CA PHE A 146 5.47 -8.95 12.13
C PHE A 146 5.38 -10.29 11.39
N SER A 147 5.91 -11.38 11.95
CA SER A 147 6.04 -12.68 11.29
C SER A 147 4.71 -13.21 10.74
N PHE A 148 3.62 -13.02 11.49
CA PHE A 148 2.26 -13.38 11.06
C PHE A 148 1.89 -12.74 9.71
N TRP A 149 2.24 -11.47 9.53
CA TRP A 149 1.90 -10.67 8.35
C TRP A 149 2.93 -10.77 7.22
N ASN A 150 4.21 -10.94 7.56
CA ASN A 150 5.34 -10.87 6.62
C ASN A 150 5.73 -12.23 6.02
N GLY A 151 5.09 -13.31 6.47
CA GLY A 151 5.19 -14.63 5.84
C GLY A 151 4.28 -14.79 4.62
N THR A 152 3.66 -15.96 4.48
CA THR A 152 2.82 -16.34 3.33
C THR A 152 1.59 -15.46 3.10
N ARG A 153 1.19 -14.68 4.12
CA ARG A 153 0.04 -13.75 4.07
C ARG A 153 0.37 -12.40 3.43
N LYS A 154 1.67 -12.09 3.29
CA LYS A 154 2.16 -10.82 2.78
C LYS A 154 1.49 -10.37 1.46
N PRO A 155 1.36 -11.21 0.42
CA PRO A 155 0.83 -10.75 -0.86
C PRO A 155 -0.67 -10.45 -0.85
N ASP A 156 -1.47 -11.11 0.00
CA ASP A 156 -2.94 -11.10 -0.11
C ASP A 156 -3.63 -10.31 1.00
N ASN A 157 -2.88 -9.63 1.85
CA ASN A 157 -3.41 -8.82 2.93
C ASN A 157 -2.80 -7.42 2.89
N ASN A 158 -3.65 -6.40 2.87
CA ASN A 158 -3.28 -5.00 2.70
C ASN A 158 -3.36 -4.20 4.02
N CYS A 159 -3.37 -2.87 3.92
CA CYS A 159 -3.49 -1.98 5.07
C CYS A 159 -4.81 -2.15 5.83
N TYR A 160 -5.90 -2.48 5.13
CA TYR A 160 -7.22 -2.68 5.74
C TYR A 160 -7.28 -3.99 6.52
N ASN A 161 -6.78 -5.08 5.93
CA ASN A 161 -6.62 -6.36 6.63
C ASN A 161 -5.77 -6.20 7.90
N TYR A 162 -4.64 -5.51 7.78
CA TYR A 162 -3.75 -5.23 8.90
C TYR A 162 -4.45 -4.41 9.97
N ALA A 163 -5.09 -3.30 9.60
CA ALA A 163 -5.79 -2.44 10.53
C ALA A 163 -6.94 -3.14 11.27
N ALA A 164 -7.69 -4.00 10.58
CA ALA A 164 -8.75 -4.83 11.15
C ALA A 164 -8.26 -5.96 12.07
N ASN A 165 -6.94 -6.21 12.09
CA ASN A 165 -6.34 -7.45 12.59
C ASN A 165 -7.00 -8.72 12.03
N TYR A 166 -7.36 -8.69 10.74
CA TYR A 166 -8.09 -9.76 10.08
C TYR A 166 -7.47 -10.09 8.73
N ALA A 167 -6.78 -11.23 8.67
CA ALA A 167 -6.16 -11.73 7.45
C ALA A 167 -7.18 -12.50 6.60
N SER A 168 -7.98 -11.79 5.81
CA SER A 168 -8.95 -12.40 4.90
C SER A 168 -8.28 -13.14 3.74
N ASN A 169 -7.02 -12.79 3.41
CA ASN A 169 -6.30 -13.25 2.21
C ASN A 169 -7.03 -12.92 0.91
N THR A 170 -7.68 -11.76 0.85
CA THR A 170 -8.46 -11.31 -0.32
C THR A 170 -8.15 -9.88 -0.75
N PHE A 171 -7.11 -9.26 -0.20
CA PHE A 171 -6.80 -7.84 -0.36
C PHE A 171 -8.04 -6.97 -0.06
N ALA A 172 -8.53 -7.03 1.18
CA ALA A 172 -9.86 -6.56 1.55
C ALA A 172 -10.08 -5.07 1.25
N GLN A 173 -11.31 -4.73 0.87
CA GLN A 173 -11.74 -3.35 0.59
C GLN A 173 -12.81 -2.96 1.62
N PRO A 174 -12.79 -1.73 2.17
CA PRO A 174 -13.85 -1.23 3.02
C PRO A 174 -15.22 -1.35 2.35
N GLY A 175 -16.18 -1.92 3.07
CA GLY A 175 -17.58 -2.13 2.66
C GLY A 175 -17.81 -3.42 1.89
N LYS A 176 -16.76 -4.16 1.51
CA LYS A 176 -16.92 -5.41 0.74
C LYS A 176 -17.66 -6.48 1.53
N GLN A 177 -17.42 -6.59 2.83
CA GLN A 177 -18.09 -7.56 3.69
C GLN A 177 -19.56 -7.17 3.93
N GLY A 178 -19.84 -5.87 4.06
CA GLY A 178 -21.18 -5.30 4.13
C GLY A 178 -21.94 -5.26 2.81
N GLY A 179 -21.40 -5.84 1.73
CA GLY A 179 -22.06 -5.95 0.43
C GLY A 179 -21.94 -4.73 -0.48
N GLN A 180 -21.29 -3.65 -0.05
CA GLN A 180 -21.09 -2.45 -0.86
C GLN A 180 -19.79 -1.73 -0.50
N VAL A 181 -18.80 -1.81 -1.40
CA VAL A 181 -17.55 -1.06 -1.26
C VAL A 181 -17.77 0.45 -1.22
N PHE A 182 -16.78 1.21 -0.75
CA PHE A 182 -16.83 2.67 -0.76
C PHE A 182 -17.15 3.23 -2.16
N THR A 183 -17.85 4.36 -2.21
CA THR A 183 -18.29 5.00 -3.46
C THR A 183 -17.40 6.16 -3.90
N ALA A 184 -16.54 6.65 -3.01
CA ALA A 184 -15.58 7.72 -3.28
C ALA A 184 -14.36 7.56 -2.37
N LEU A 185 -13.22 8.12 -2.80
CA LEU A 185 -11.98 8.18 -2.03
C LEU A 185 -11.97 9.43 -1.14
N THR A 186 -12.95 9.51 -0.25
CA THR A 186 -13.08 10.57 0.76
C THR A 186 -13.15 9.96 2.14
N VAL A 187 -12.80 10.73 3.17
CA VAL A 187 -12.84 10.28 4.57
C VAL A 187 -14.24 9.77 4.94
N SER A 188 -15.30 10.48 4.56
CA SER A 188 -16.68 10.12 4.87
C SER A 188 -17.12 8.83 4.16
N ALA A 189 -16.82 8.67 2.87
CA ALA A 189 -17.20 7.50 2.10
C ALA A 189 -16.47 6.23 2.56
N ILE A 190 -15.18 6.35 2.90
CA ILE A 190 -14.41 5.24 3.45
C ILE A 190 -14.92 4.83 4.83
N LYS A 191 -15.16 5.80 5.74
CA LYS A 191 -15.74 5.52 7.06
C LYS A 191 -17.10 4.84 6.96
N ALA A 192 -17.98 5.32 6.09
CA ALA A 192 -19.29 4.71 5.87
C ALA A 192 -19.17 3.25 5.39
N ALA A 193 -18.18 2.96 4.53
CA ALA A 193 -17.90 1.61 4.07
C ALA A 193 -17.36 0.70 5.18
N MET A 194 -16.47 1.21 6.04
CA MET A 194 -16.01 0.48 7.23
C MET A 194 -17.18 0.15 8.17
N GLN A 195 -18.07 1.11 8.42
CA GLN A 195 -19.26 0.89 9.25
C GLN A 195 -20.18 -0.21 8.69
N ARG A 196 -20.31 -0.31 7.36
CA ARG A 196 -21.04 -1.42 6.71
C ARG A 196 -20.38 -2.77 6.95
N ASP A 197 -19.06 -2.81 7.07
CA ASP A 197 -18.32 -4.04 7.46
C ASP A 197 -18.42 -4.35 8.96
N GLY A 198 -19.09 -3.51 9.76
CA GLY A 198 -19.29 -3.72 11.19
C GLY A 198 -18.30 -2.97 12.09
N TRP A 199 -17.50 -2.06 11.54
CA TRP A 199 -16.65 -1.19 12.35
C TRP A 199 -17.51 -0.18 13.13
N VAL A 200 -17.38 -0.16 14.44
CA VAL A 200 -18.12 0.79 15.30
C VAL A 200 -17.18 1.87 15.83
N LEU A 201 -17.65 3.11 15.94
CA LEU A 201 -16.87 4.24 16.49
C LEU A 201 -16.99 4.37 18.02
N SER A 202 -17.77 3.48 18.64
CA SER A 202 -17.94 3.36 20.09
C SER A 202 -17.02 2.28 20.65
N CYS A 203 -16.59 2.45 21.89
CA CYS A 203 -15.74 1.47 22.54
C CYS A 203 -16.49 0.32 23.19
N ASP A 204 -15.95 -0.89 23.06
CA ASP A 204 -16.36 -2.07 23.82
C ASP A 204 -15.14 -2.84 24.38
N THR A 205 -15.25 -4.15 24.61
CA THR A 205 -14.08 -5.00 24.89
C THR A 205 -13.41 -5.47 23.60
N GLY A 206 -12.15 -5.07 23.38
CA GLY A 206 -11.32 -5.60 22.29
C GLY A 206 -11.08 -4.64 21.13
N ASN A 207 -11.19 -3.33 21.37
CA ASN A 207 -11.06 -2.32 20.32
C ASN A 207 -9.65 -2.22 19.75
N LEU A 208 -9.54 -2.00 18.44
CA LEU A 208 -8.32 -1.58 17.78
C LEU A 208 -8.33 -0.06 17.65
N ARG A 209 -7.17 0.56 17.85
CA ARG A 209 -6.99 1.99 17.54
C ARG A 209 -6.38 2.12 16.16
N VAL A 210 -7.12 2.72 15.23
CA VAL A 210 -6.78 2.79 13.80
C VAL A 210 -6.83 4.23 13.33
N ALA A 211 -5.91 4.61 12.45
CA ALA A 211 -5.94 5.92 11.79
C ALA A 211 -6.14 5.74 10.28
N LEU A 212 -6.95 6.61 9.68
CA LEU A 212 -7.20 6.68 8.24
C LEU A 212 -6.50 7.89 7.65
N VAL A 213 -5.83 7.71 6.52
CA VAL A 213 -5.35 8.79 5.65
C VAL A 213 -5.78 8.55 4.22
N ILE A 214 -5.97 9.61 3.45
CA ILE A 214 -6.41 9.56 2.06
C ILE A 214 -5.35 10.22 1.18
N TRP A 215 -4.98 9.54 0.09
CA TRP A 215 -4.40 10.17 -1.11
C TRP A 215 -5.57 10.66 -1.96
N PRO A 216 -5.83 11.98 -2.01
CA PRO A 216 -7.04 12.52 -2.64
C PRO A 216 -7.25 11.98 -4.05
N GLY A 217 -8.43 11.40 -4.30
CA GLY A 217 -8.81 10.86 -5.61
C GLY A 217 -8.12 9.55 -6.02
N VAL A 218 -7.14 9.05 -5.24
CA VAL A 218 -6.23 7.99 -5.69
C VAL A 218 -6.17 6.79 -4.75
N ASP A 219 -6.08 6.95 -3.44
CA ASP A 219 -6.05 5.79 -2.53
C ASP A 219 -6.40 6.14 -1.09
N TYR A 220 -6.54 5.13 -0.25
CA TYR A 220 -6.64 5.26 1.20
C TYR A 220 -5.59 4.38 1.90
N HIS A 221 -5.20 4.76 3.11
CA HIS A 221 -4.30 3.96 3.92
C HIS A 221 -4.71 3.95 5.39
N PHE A 222 -4.43 2.82 6.05
CA PHE A 222 -4.72 2.61 7.46
C PHE A 222 -3.47 2.30 8.27
N TYR A 223 -3.39 2.91 9.46
CA TYR A 223 -2.42 2.59 10.51
C TYR A 223 -3.13 1.96 11.71
N ARG A 224 -2.42 1.15 12.50
CA ARG A 224 -2.93 0.59 13.76
C ARG A 224 -1.95 0.84 14.90
N LYS A 225 -2.45 1.19 16.09
CA LYS A 225 -1.64 1.30 17.30
C LYS A 225 -1.43 -0.10 17.90
N ASN A 226 -0.18 -0.42 18.20
CA ASN A 226 0.29 -1.71 18.70
C ASN A 226 1.12 -1.53 19.99
N LEU A 227 1.32 -2.60 20.74
CA LEU A 227 2.18 -2.67 21.93
C LEU A 227 3.32 -3.68 21.73
N ASN A 228 4.32 -3.65 22.60
CA ASN A 228 5.18 -4.81 22.82
C ASN A 228 5.06 -5.28 24.27
N ASP A 229 5.72 -6.39 24.57
CA ASP A 229 5.68 -7.03 25.88
C ASP A 229 6.22 -6.15 27.02
N ALA A 230 7.04 -5.13 26.69
CA ALA A 230 7.54 -4.13 27.64
C ALA A 230 6.58 -2.94 27.87
N GLY A 231 5.38 -2.96 27.28
CA GLY A 231 4.36 -1.91 27.43
C GLY A 231 4.59 -0.66 26.57
N GLY A 232 5.61 -0.66 25.70
CA GLY A 232 5.84 0.42 24.75
C GLY A 232 4.84 0.38 23.59
N SER A 233 4.33 1.53 23.14
CA SER A 233 3.33 1.61 22.07
C SER A 233 3.88 2.28 20.80
N ARG A 234 3.53 1.75 19.64
CA ARG A 234 3.90 2.34 18.32
C ARG A 234 2.75 2.25 17.34
N TRP A 235 2.75 3.14 16.36
CA TRP A 235 1.90 2.98 15.20
C TRP A 235 2.60 2.10 14.18
N CYS A 236 1.83 1.23 13.54
CA CYS A 236 2.30 0.30 12.55
C CYS A 236 1.33 0.26 11.37
N HIS A 237 1.81 -0.21 10.24
CA HIS A 237 1.01 -0.29 9.02
C HIS A 237 1.53 -1.37 8.08
N LYS A 238 0.74 -1.68 7.04
CA LYS A 238 1.12 -2.60 5.97
C LYS A 238 0.82 -1.95 4.61
N PRO A 239 1.83 -1.38 3.92
CA PRO A 239 1.65 -0.80 2.59
C PRO A 239 1.32 -1.85 1.53
N GLY A 240 0.03 -2.07 1.24
CA GLY A 240 -0.42 -3.00 0.20
C GLY A 240 0.22 -4.39 0.34
N ARG A 241 0.92 -4.84 -0.70
CA ARG A 241 1.59 -6.15 -0.75
C ARG A 241 2.95 -6.21 -0.04
N THR A 242 3.45 -5.09 0.52
CA THR A 242 4.78 -5.07 1.17
C THR A 242 4.71 -5.56 2.61
N ASN A 243 5.87 -5.66 3.26
CA ASN A 243 5.98 -5.98 4.68
C ASN A 243 5.16 -5.01 5.56
N ALA A 244 4.50 -5.57 6.58
CA ALA A 244 4.03 -4.83 7.74
C ALA A 244 5.24 -4.33 8.53
N ARG A 245 5.13 -3.11 9.05
CA ARG A 245 6.24 -2.40 9.70
C ARG A 245 5.74 -1.28 10.62
N ASN A 246 6.66 -0.71 11.38
CA ASN A 246 6.46 0.41 12.31
C ASN A 246 7.21 1.69 11.87
N ARG A 247 7.61 1.76 10.60
CA ARG A 247 8.39 2.86 10.03
C ARG A 247 7.60 3.62 8.97
N ASP A 248 7.85 4.91 8.84
CA ASP A 248 7.26 5.79 7.84
C ASP A 248 8.06 5.76 6.50
N ASN A 249 7.70 6.59 5.53
CA ASN A 249 8.37 6.63 4.22
C ASN A 249 9.83 7.13 4.31
N SER A 250 10.18 7.89 5.33
CA SER A 250 11.54 8.35 5.64
C SER A 250 12.33 7.32 6.47
N GLY A 251 11.73 6.18 6.82
CA GLY A 251 12.35 5.14 7.64
C GLY A 251 12.35 5.43 9.14
N ASN A 252 11.67 6.49 9.60
CA ASN A 252 11.56 6.84 11.02
C ASN A 252 10.45 6.03 11.69
N TYR A 253 10.54 5.80 13.01
CA TYR A 253 9.44 5.16 13.74
C TYR A 253 8.18 6.04 13.74
N ILE A 254 7.02 5.42 13.50
CA ILE A 254 5.75 6.14 13.46
C ILE A 254 5.26 6.39 14.90
N THR A 255 5.40 7.63 15.34
CA THR A 255 4.89 8.11 16.64
C THR A 255 3.49 8.69 16.53
N ASN A 256 3.19 9.38 15.42
CA ASN A 256 1.87 9.89 15.07
C ASN A 256 1.63 9.76 13.54
N PRO A 257 0.60 9.02 13.09
CA PRO A 257 0.30 8.85 11.67
C PRO A 257 -0.21 10.12 10.96
N GLU A 258 -0.64 11.14 11.70
CA GLU A 258 -1.04 12.44 11.13
C GLU A 258 0.16 13.21 10.56
N ASN A 259 1.30 13.11 11.26
CA ASN A 259 2.48 13.95 11.03
C ASN A 259 3.72 13.17 10.53
N CYS A 260 3.65 11.84 10.45
CA CYS A 260 4.75 11.05 9.91
C CYS A 260 4.84 11.23 8.39
N ASP A 261 5.99 10.87 7.81
CA ASP A 261 6.14 10.86 6.36
C ASP A 261 5.27 9.76 5.73
N ARG A 262 4.19 10.19 5.10
CA ARG A 262 3.18 9.33 4.46
C ARG A 262 3.13 9.54 2.95
N GLY A 263 4.10 10.24 2.36
CA GLY A 263 4.12 10.57 0.94
C GLY A 263 2.81 11.24 0.47
N PRO A 264 2.17 10.76 -0.62
CA PRO A 264 1.05 11.45 -1.26
C PRO A 264 -0.29 11.34 -0.52
N TYR A 265 -0.33 10.60 0.60
CA TYR A 265 -1.52 10.53 1.43
C TYR A 265 -1.54 11.79 2.26
N THR A 266 -2.26 12.83 1.83
CA THR A 266 -2.19 14.19 2.43
C THR A 266 -3.43 14.56 3.24
N THR A 267 -4.55 13.87 3.05
CA THR A 267 -5.78 14.14 3.80
C THR A 267 -5.85 13.27 5.06
N TRP A 268 -6.00 13.90 6.23
CA TRP A 268 -6.18 13.21 7.50
C TRP A 268 -7.64 12.78 7.69
N GLY A 269 -7.86 11.51 8.03
CA GLY A 269 -9.18 10.92 8.24
C GLY A 269 -9.58 10.77 9.70
N GLY A 270 -8.71 11.13 10.65
CA GLY A 270 -8.92 10.93 12.08
C GLY A 270 -8.39 9.59 12.60
N GLY A 271 -8.15 9.55 13.91
CA GLY A 271 -7.77 8.35 14.65
C GLY A 271 -8.99 7.79 15.37
N HIS A 272 -9.55 6.71 14.85
CA HIS A 272 -10.78 6.12 15.37
C HIS A 272 -10.45 4.94 16.29
N VAL A 273 -11.21 4.82 17.38
CA VAL A 273 -11.26 3.59 18.17
C VAL A 273 -12.37 2.75 17.58
N PHE A 274 -12.03 1.55 17.11
CA PHE A 274 -13.00 0.66 16.51
C PHE A 274 -13.05 -0.67 17.23
N SER A 275 -14.25 -1.14 17.54
CA SER A 275 -14.42 -2.55 17.87
C SER A 275 -14.63 -3.37 16.61
N ASN A 276 -13.95 -4.53 16.56
CA ASN A 276 -14.29 -5.55 15.58
C ASN A 276 -15.47 -6.33 16.19
N GLY A 277 -16.68 -5.80 16.02
CA GLY A 277 -17.91 -6.46 16.40
C GLY A 277 -17.97 -7.84 15.77
N VAL A 278 -17.59 -8.85 16.54
CA VAL A 278 -17.67 -10.28 16.21
C VAL A 278 -16.67 -10.72 15.11
N ARG A 279 -15.62 -11.46 15.54
CA ARG A 279 -14.68 -12.30 14.74
C ARG A 279 -13.33 -11.67 14.40
N SER A 280 -12.49 -11.47 15.40
CA SER A 280 -11.04 -11.49 15.22
C SER A 280 -10.53 -12.94 15.32
N ARG A 281 -10.01 -13.51 14.24
CA ARG A 281 -8.98 -14.56 14.37
C ARG A 281 -7.70 -13.83 14.77
N THR A 282 -7.60 -13.54 16.06
CA THR A 282 -6.50 -12.84 16.71
C THR A 282 -5.21 -13.65 16.66
N VAL A 283 -4.09 -12.97 16.45
CA VAL A 283 -2.78 -13.37 16.96
C VAL A 283 -2.28 -12.19 17.82
N ARG A 284 -1.87 -12.48 19.05
CA ARG A 284 -1.14 -11.51 19.90
C ARG A 284 0.23 -11.26 19.29
#